data_AF-A0AAE9IWB4-F1
#
_entry.id   AF-A0AAE9IWB4-F1
#
_cell.length_a   1.000
_cell.length_b   1.000
_cell.length_c   1.000
_cell.angle_alpha   90.00
_cell.angle_beta   90.00
_cell.angle_gamma   90.00
#
_symmetry.space_group_name_H-M   'P 1'
#
loop_
_entity.id
_entity.type
_entity.pdbx_description
1 polymer ?
#
loop_
_entity_poly.entity_id
_entity_poly.type
_entity_poly.pdbx_seq_one_letter_code
_entity_poly.pdbx_strand_id
1 'polypeptide(L)'
;MMMPEKTLFSKIQSLKTEITDVNCKLEKSIPNHVGNKELAVFQNFLENQSKKQKSHKKLVKKLTDELEESQKWREIQQFKIDSLQKEIEEIKDTRISEINNNEELEKPESLKILKSSFSDFEKSIKCQQDQMKKRMESIVAENESIRLEIRESRRIQKKQNNVIVMITQDMQNIRYILRQKIALENAKIQKEIDEIKNALKKVKILPETPEENAFEIMVIAGKDIPLEVRKIDKIADVKAKIVEKSKIPLEILRLTYGGHILQDNFTIADYKIQPKSLVYAF
;
A
#
# COMPACT_ATOMS: atom_id res chain seq x y z
N MET A 1 28.74 65.27 -6.61
CA MET A 1 27.44 64.66 -6.96
C MET A 1 27.54 63.18 -6.61
N MET A 2 26.95 62.75 -5.50
CA MET A 2 27.18 61.41 -4.92
C MET A 2 26.52 60.28 -5.73
N MET A 3 27.20 59.14 -5.71
CA MET A 3 27.08 57.97 -6.61
C MET A 3 25.74 57.21 -6.56
N PRO A 4 25.26 56.65 -7.70
CA PRO A 4 24.15 55.70 -7.78
C PRO A 4 24.46 54.28 -7.24
N GLU A 5 25.72 53.98 -6.89
CA GLU A 5 26.17 52.65 -6.46
C GLU A 5 25.64 52.19 -5.11
N LYS A 6 25.52 53.11 -4.13
CA LYS A 6 24.92 52.79 -2.81
C LYS A 6 23.45 52.41 -2.95
N THR A 7 22.77 53.01 -3.92
CA THR A 7 21.35 52.78 -4.24
C THR A 7 21.12 51.45 -4.94
N LEU A 8 22.11 50.99 -5.72
CA LEU A 8 22.08 49.71 -6.42
C LEU A 8 22.45 48.56 -5.48
N PHE A 9 23.45 48.75 -4.62
CA PHE A 9 23.81 47.76 -3.60
C PHE A 9 22.70 47.58 -2.57
N SER A 10 22.05 48.65 -2.12
CA SER A 10 20.90 48.56 -1.22
C SER A 10 19.71 47.85 -1.87
N LYS A 11 19.45 48.10 -3.17
CA LYS A 11 18.44 47.35 -3.95
C LYS A 11 18.80 45.88 -4.08
N ILE A 12 20.06 45.52 -4.32
CA ILE A 12 20.50 44.13 -4.42
C ILE A 12 20.38 43.42 -3.06
N GLN A 13 20.72 44.08 -1.96
CA GLN A 13 20.55 43.51 -0.61
C GLN A 13 19.07 43.34 -0.26
N SER A 14 18.22 44.32 -0.60
CA SER A 14 16.76 44.23 -0.44
C SER A 14 16.17 43.08 -1.24
N LEU A 15 16.57 42.94 -2.52
CA LEU A 15 16.13 41.85 -3.38
C LEU A 15 16.66 40.50 -2.90
N LYS A 16 17.90 40.42 -2.38
CA LYS A 16 18.41 39.19 -1.77
C LYS A 16 17.60 38.81 -0.54
N THR A 17 17.29 39.76 0.34
CA THR A 17 16.45 39.50 1.51
C THR A 17 15.04 39.08 1.10
N GLU A 18 14.44 39.73 0.11
CA GLU A 18 13.13 39.34 -0.42
C GLU A 18 13.15 37.97 -1.08
N ILE A 19 14.19 37.63 -1.85
CA ILE A 19 14.36 36.30 -2.44
C ILE A 19 14.58 35.25 -1.37
N THR A 20 15.36 35.51 -0.33
CA THR A 20 15.51 34.58 0.81
C THR A 20 14.21 34.43 1.59
N ASP A 21 13.42 35.49 1.71
CA ASP A 21 12.13 35.47 2.39
C ASP A 21 11.07 34.73 1.55
N VAL A 22 11.08 34.92 0.23
CA VAL A 22 10.24 34.22 -0.75
C VAL A 22 10.67 32.77 -0.87
N ASN A 23 11.96 32.44 -0.82
CA ASN A 23 12.44 31.06 -0.79
C ASN A 23 12.16 30.39 0.55
N CYS A 24 12.28 31.09 1.67
CA CYS A 24 11.89 30.56 2.98
C CYS A 24 10.37 30.39 3.07
N LYS A 25 9.59 31.31 2.47
CA LYS A 25 8.15 31.16 2.29
C LYS A 25 7.86 30.01 1.33
N LEU A 26 8.54 29.86 0.20
CA LEU A 26 8.36 28.73 -0.74
C LEU A 26 8.80 27.41 -0.12
N GLU A 27 9.83 27.33 0.72
CA GLU A 27 10.17 26.11 1.48
C GLU A 27 9.14 25.79 2.58
N LYS A 28 8.43 26.81 3.08
CA LYS A 28 7.31 26.68 4.03
C LYS A 28 5.93 26.52 3.34
N SER A 29 5.79 26.90 2.07
CA SER A 29 4.53 27.01 1.29
C SER A 29 4.46 26.07 0.09
N ILE A 30 5.60 25.62 -0.42
CA ILE A 30 5.77 24.31 -1.03
C ILE A 30 5.87 23.42 0.19
N PRO A 31 4.76 22.81 0.64
CA PRO A 31 4.95 21.62 1.40
C PRO A 31 5.86 20.71 0.56
N ASN A 32 6.92 20.17 1.15
CA ASN A 32 7.49 18.87 0.77
C ASN A 32 6.43 17.73 0.83
N HIS A 33 5.16 18.10 0.73
CA HIS A 33 3.95 17.34 0.80
C HIS A 33 2.90 17.87 -0.22
N VAL A 34 2.78 17.35 -1.45
CA VAL A 34 1.95 16.13 -1.57
C VAL A 34 2.65 15.04 -0.81
N GLY A 35 2.31 14.93 0.47
CA GLY A 35 3.21 14.31 1.41
C GLY A 35 3.48 12.92 0.99
N ASN A 36 4.72 12.48 1.06
CA ASN A 36 4.96 11.06 1.27
C ASN A 36 3.98 10.53 2.34
N LYS A 37 3.53 11.35 3.30
CA LYS A 37 2.37 11.11 4.17
C LYS A 37 1.00 11.09 3.49
N GLU A 38 0.56 12.10 2.73
CA GLU A 38 -0.77 12.12 2.08
C GLU A 38 -0.88 11.09 0.93
N LEU A 39 0.18 10.95 0.12
CA LEU A 39 0.35 9.87 -0.85
C LEU A 39 0.40 8.51 -0.17
N ALA A 40 1.10 8.34 0.96
CA ALA A 40 1.05 7.09 1.72
C ALA A 40 -0.31 6.85 2.38
N VAL A 41 -1.02 7.89 2.83
CA VAL A 41 -2.38 7.78 3.37
C VAL A 41 -3.35 7.35 2.27
N PHE A 42 -3.23 7.93 1.07
CA PHE A 42 -4.04 7.54 -0.08
C PHE A 42 -3.67 6.16 -0.62
N GLN A 43 -2.37 5.82 -0.69
CA GLN A 43 -1.91 4.48 -1.04
C GLN A 43 -2.35 3.45 -0.01
N ASN A 44 -2.25 3.74 1.29
CA ASN A 44 -2.79 2.91 2.36
C ASN A 44 -4.31 2.80 2.27
N PHE A 45 -5.02 3.87 1.91
CA PHE A 45 -6.46 3.83 1.68
C PHE A 45 -6.78 2.90 0.50
N LEU A 46 -6.11 3.05 -0.65
CA LEU A 46 -6.29 2.19 -1.81
C LEU A 46 -5.93 0.72 -1.51
N GLU A 47 -4.83 0.48 -0.79
CA GLU A 47 -4.43 -0.86 -0.35
C GLU A 47 -5.45 -1.46 0.63
N ASN A 48 -5.93 -0.67 1.60
CA ASN A 48 -6.94 -1.12 2.55
C ASN A 48 -8.27 -1.39 1.87
N GLN A 49 -8.69 -0.58 0.90
CA GLN A 49 -9.86 -0.84 0.07
C GLN A 49 -9.67 -2.12 -0.76
N SER A 50 -8.49 -2.32 -1.35
CA SER A 50 -8.15 -3.55 -2.08
C SER A 50 -8.17 -4.80 -1.18
N LYS A 51 -7.59 -4.71 0.02
CA LYS A 51 -7.61 -5.79 1.04
C LYS A 51 -9.03 -6.10 1.52
N LYS A 52 -9.83 -5.07 1.80
CA LYS A 52 -11.26 -5.21 2.14
C LYS A 52 -12.04 -5.87 1.01
N GLN A 53 -11.80 -5.47 -0.24
CA GLN A 53 -12.46 -6.08 -1.40
C GLN A 53 -12.06 -7.55 -1.63
N LYS A 54 -10.78 -7.90 -1.47
CA LYS A 54 -10.31 -9.29 -1.55
C LYS A 54 -10.93 -10.16 -0.46
N SER A 55 -11.01 -9.64 0.76
CA SER A 55 -11.62 -10.31 1.90
C SER A 55 -13.12 -10.50 1.69
N HIS A 56 -13.83 -9.46 1.23
CA HIS A 56 -15.25 -9.53 0.88
C HIS A 56 -15.49 -10.54 -0.24
N LYS A 57 -14.67 -10.55 -1.29
CA LYS A 57 -14.77 -11.53 -2.39
C LYS A 57 -14.57 -12.97 -1.90
N LYS A 58 -13.65 -13.20 -0.95
CA LYS A 58 -13.41 -14.51 -0.34
C LYS A 58 -14.58 -14.96 0.53
N LEU A 59 -15.14 -14.06 1.34
CA LEU A 59 -16.32 -14.33 2.17
C LEU A 59 -17.54 -14.64 1.30
N VAL A 60 -17.79 -13.81 0.29
CA VAL A 60 -18.87 -14.00 -0.69
C VAL A 60 -18.72 -15.33 -1.43
N LYS A 61 -17.50 -15.77 -1.74
CA LYS A 61 -17.24 -17.08 -2.34
C LYS A 61 -17.57 -18.22 -1.36
N LYS A 62 -17.05 -18.13 -0.13
CA LYS A 62 -17.29 -19.14 0.92
C LYS A 62 -18.78 -19.31 1.21
N LEU A 63 -19.52 -18.21 1.32
CA LEU A 63 -20.98 -18.22 1.51
C LEU A 63 -21.72 -18.84 0.30
N THR A 64 -21.26 -18.62 -0.93
CA THR A 64 -21.85 -19.33 -2.09
C THR A 64 -21.55 -20.83 -2.06
N ASP A 65 -20.34 -21.23 -1.68
CA ASP A 65 -19.94 -22.64 -1.64
C ASP A 65 -20.74 -23.39 -0.54
N GLU A 66 -20.85 -22.82 0.67
CA GLU A 66 -21.67 -23.35 1.78
C GLU A 66 -23.16 -23.49 1.38
N LEU A 67 -23.64 -22.55 0.55
CA LEU A 67 -25.01 -22.54 0.07
C LEU A 67 -25.29 -23.61 -1.01
N GLU A 68 -24.34 -23.89 -1.90
CA GLU A 68 -24.42 -25.01 -2.85
C GLU A 68 -24.40 -26.36 -2.12
N GLU A 69 -23.56 -26.48 -1.08
CA GLU A 69 -23.49 -27.68 -0.25
C GLU A 69 -24.80 -27.93 0.50
N SER A 70 -25.42 -26.87 1.05
CA SER A 70 -26.76 -26.93 1.65
C SER A 70 -27.85 -27.36 0.66
N GLN A 71 -27.74 -27.02 -0.63
CA GLN A 71 -28.68 -27.50 -1.65
C GLN A 71 -28.52 -29.00 -1.93
N LYS A 72 -27.29 -29.49 -2.05
CA LYS A 72 -27.02 -30.92 -2.25
C LYS A 72 -27.56 -31.77 -1.10
N TRP A 73 -27.35 -31.33 0.14
CA TRP A 73 -27.91 -32.00 1.30
C TRP A 73 -29.44 -32.06 1.27
N ARG A 74 -30.11 -31.03 0.74
CA ARG A 74 -31.59 -31.06 0.56
C ARG A 74 -32.04 -32.09 -0.45
N GLU A 75 -31.36 -32.21 -1.59
CA GLU A 75 -31.68 -33.23 -2.60
C GLU A 75 -31.54 -34.65 -2.03
N ILE A 76 -30.48 -34.89 -1.26
CA ILE A 76 -30.25 -36.19 -0.58
C ILE A 76 -31.34 -36.47 0.45
N GLN A 77 -31.71 -35.48 1.26
CA GLN A 77 -32.78 -35.64 2.26
C GLN A 77 -34.13 -35.91 1.60
N GLN A 78 -34.45 -35.19 0.52
CA GLN A 78 -35.70 -35.40 -0.22
C GLN A 78 -35.77 -36.81 -0.82
N PHE A 79 -34.69 -37.28 -1.46
CA PHE A 79 -34.60 -38.64 -1.99
C PHE A 79 -34.85 -39.69 -0.90
N LYS A 80 -34.31 -39.47 0.31
CA LYS A 80 -34.47 -40.40 1.44
C LYS A 80 -35.89 -40.41 1.98
N ILE A 81 -36.55 -39.25 2.01
CA ILE A 81 -37.98 -39.13 2.34
C ILE A 81 -38.82 -39.89 1.31
N ASP A 82 -38.57 -39.69 0.01
CA ASP A 82 -39.32 -40.32 -1.07
C ASP A 82 -39.16 -41.86 -1.04
N SER A 83 -37.95 -42.35 -0.74
CA SER A 83 -37.67 -43.78 -0.57
C SER A 83 -38.43 -44.38 0.61
N LEU A 84 -38.44 -43.71 1.77
CA LEU A 84 -39.16 -44.17 2.96
C LEU A 84 -40.67 -44.13 2.74
N GLN A 85 -41.19 -43.11 2.03
CA GLN A 85 -42.60 -43.04 1.68
C GLN A 85 -43.02 -44.23 0.79
N LYS A 86 -42.16 -44.64 -0.13
CA LYS A 86 -42.39 -45.81 -0.98
C LYS A 86 -42.43 -47.11 -0.18
N GLU A 87 -41.47 -47.32 0.73
CA GLU A 87 -41.45 -48.50 1.62
C GLU A 87 -42.69 -48.56 2.52
N ILE A 88 -43.14 -47.42 3.05
CA ILE A 88 -44.36 -47.36 3.86
C ILE A 88 -45.58 -47.82 3.05
N GLU A 89 -45.71 -47.37 1.80
CA GLU A 89 -46.83 -47.76 0.93
C GLU A 89 -46.76 -49.24 0.53
N GLU A 90 -45.57 -49.78 0.27
CA GLU A 90 -45.39 -51.22 0.04
C GLU A 90 -45.77 -52.05 1.28
N ILE A 91 -45.43 -51.58 2.49
CA ILE A 91 -45.82 -52.22 3.75
C ILE A 91 -47.34 -52.12 3.98
N LYS A 92 -47.97 -51.00 3.64
CA LYS A 92 -49.43 -50.88 3.73
C LYS A 92 -50.13 -51.83 2.78
N ASP A 93 -49.69 -51.89 1.53
CA ASP A 93 -50.30 -52.75 0.52
C ASP A 93 -50.18 -54.23 0.89
N THR A 94 -49.01 -54.65 1.39
CA THR A 94 -48.79 -56.02 1.90
C THR A 94 -49.65 -56.33 3.12
N ARG A 95 -49.69 -55.45 4.14
CA ARG A 95 -50.50 -55.66 5.36
C ARG A 95 -52.00 -55.70 5.06
N ILE A 96 -52.48 -54.86 4.15
CA ILE A 96 -53.87 -54.86 3.69
C ILE A 96 -54.21 -56.18 2.99
N SER A 97 -53.28 -56.70 2.17
CA SER A 97 -53.47 -58.00 1.51
C SER A 97 -53.49 -59.18 2.51
N GLU A 98 -52.65 -59.16 3.54
CA GLU A 98 -52.61 -60.18 4.60
C GLU A 98 -53.88 -60.17 5.46
N ILE A 99 -54.43 -58.98 5.76
CA ILE A 99 -55.67 -58.82 6.51
C ILE A 99 -56.87 -59.34 5.71
N ASN A 100 -56.89 -59.16 4.39
CA ASN A 100 -57.97 -59.64 3.54
C ASN A 100 -57.96 -61.17 3.34
N ASN A 101 -56.83 -61.83 3.59
CA ASN A 101 -56.64 -63.27 3.36
C ASN A 101 -56.74 -64.13 4.63
N ASN A 102 -56.76 -63.55 5.83
CA ASN A 102 -56.85 -64.29 7.10
C ASN A 102 -58.28 -64.23 7.68
N GLU A 103 -59.02 -65.34 7.55
CA GLU A 103 -60.36 -65.53 8.15
C GLU A 103 -60.35 -65.80 9.67
N GLU A 104 -59.18 -65.99 10.29
CA GLU A 104 -59.04 -66.24 11.73
C GLU A 104 -58.26 -65.12 12.43
N LEU A 105 -58.96 -64.13 12.97
CA LEU A 105 -58.45 -63.30 14.07
C LEU A 105 -59.62 -62.73 14.89
N GLU A 106 -59.79 -63.35 16.06
CA GLU A 106 -60.85 -63.15 17.02
C GLU A 106 -60.79 -61.76 17.72
N LYS A 107 -61.99 -61.21 17.99
CA LYS A 107 -62.37 -59.96 18.70
C LYS A 107 -62.34 -58.64 17.88
N PRO A 108 -63.52 -58.17 17.40
CA PRO A 108 -63.65 -56.97 16.57
C PRO A 108 -63.31 -55.65 17.28
N GLU A 109 -63.38 -55.61 18.62
CA GLU A 109 -63.07 -54.42 19.42
C GLU A 109 -61.57 -54.11 19.46
N SER A 110 -60.72 -55.12 19.61
CA SER A 110 -59.25 -55.01 19.57
C SER A 110 -58.78 -54.49 18.21
N LEU A 111 -59.38 -55.01 17.12
CA LEU A 111 -59.07 -54.61 15.75
C LEU A 111 -59.46 -53.15 15.48
N LYS A 112 -60.58 -52.70 16.07
CA LYS A 112 -61.07 -51.32 15.96
C LYS A 112 -60.15 -50.33 16.67
N ILE A 113 -59.67 -50.68 17.88
CA ILE A 113 -58.70 -49.89 18.66
C ILE A 113 -57.35 -49.82 17.94
N LEU A 114 -56.89 -50.94 17.36
CA LEU A 114 -55.63 -50.97 16.60
C LEU A 114 -55.72 -50.07 15.35
N LYS A 115 -56.84 -50.13 14.61
CA LYS A 115 -57.09 -49.28 13.44
C LYS A 115 -57.17 -47.79 13.79
N SER A 116 -57.82 -47.42 14.91
CA SER A 116 -57.86 -46.02 15.35
C SER A 116 -56.48 -45.51 15.77
N SER A 117 -55.71 -46.33 16.51
CA SER A 117 -54.35 -45.99 16.92
C SER A 117 -53.40 -45.82 15.73
N PHE A 118 -53.53 -46.67 14.70
CA PHE A 118 -52.79 -46.50 13.44
C PHE A 118 -53.17 -45.20 12.72
N SER A 119 -54.47 -44.88 12.65
CA SER A 119 -54.94 -43.63 12.03
C SER A 119 -54.40 -42.39 12.76
N ASP A 120 -54.35 -42.41 14.08
CA ASP A 120 -53.81 -41.30 14.87
C ASP A 120 -52.28 -41.19 14.74
N PHE A 121 -51.59 -42.33 14.64
CA PHE A 121 -50.16 -42.37 14.32
C PHE A 121 -49.86 -41.82 12.92
N GLU A 122 -50.64 -42.17 11.90
CA GLU A 122 -50.52 -41.62 10.54
C GLU A 122 -50.75 -40.11 10.51
N LYS A 123 -51.77 -39.60 11.23
CA LYS A 123 -52.00 -38.15 11.36
C LYS A 123 -50.83 -37.46 12.06
N SER A 124 -50.26 -38.07 13.09
CA SER A 124 -49.10 -37.55 13.81
C SER A 124 -47.86 -37.46 12.91
N ILE A 125 -47.56 -38.51 12.14
CA ILE A 125 -46.48 -38.51 11.14
C ILE A 125 -46.71 -37.42 10.09
N LYS A 126 -47.92 -37.33 9.53
CA LYS A 126 -48.26 -36.32 8.52
C LYS A 126 -48.10 -34.90 9.07
N CYS A 127 -48.54 -34.67 10.30
CA CYS A 127 -48.35 -33.39 10.99
C CYS A 127 -46.87 -33.03 11.18
N GLN A 128 -46.02 -34.00 11.56
CA GLN A 128 -44.58 -33.78 11.67
C GLN A 128 -43.91 -33.51 10.32
N GLN A 129 -44.31 -34.23 9.26
CA GLN A 129 -43.83 -33.98 7.90
C GLN A 129 -44.22 -32.59 7.41
N ASP A 130 -45.46 -32.15 7.65
CA ASP A 130 -45.92 -30.81 7.29
C ASP A 130 -45.17 -29.71 8.07
N GLN A 131 -44.86 -29.93 9.36
CA GLN A 131 -44.02 -29.02 10.13
C GLN A 131 -42.59 -28.95 9.60
N MET A 132 -41.98 -30.09 9.26
CA MET A 132 -40.65 -30.11 8.66
C MET A 132 -40.64 -29.41 7.31
N LYS A 133 -41.65 -29.65 6.46
CA LYS A 133 -41.80 -28.99 5.16
C LYS A 133 -41.90 -27.47 5.29
N LYS A 134 -42.75 -26.97 6.19
CA LYS A 134 -42.86 -25.52 6.45
C LYS A 134 -41.55 -24.89 6.94
N ARG A 135 -40.82 -25.57 7.83
CA ARG A 135 -39.50 -25.10 8.28
C ARG A 135 -38.51 -25.06 7.12
N MET A 136 -38.53 -26.08 6.26
CA MET A 136 -37.65 -26.17 5.10
C MET A 136 -37.97 -25.08 4.06
N GLU A 137 -39.24 -24.82 3.78
CA GLU A 137 -39.69 -23.72 2.93
C GLU A 137 -39.27 -22.35 3.47
N SER A 138 -39.39 -22.12 4.78
CA SER A 138 -38.91 -20.90 5.44
C SER A 138 -37.40 -20.71 5.25
N ILE A 139 -36.60 -21.75 5.47
CA ILE A 139 -35.15 -21.73 5.28
C ILE A 139 -34.81 -21.49 3.80
N VAL A 140 -35.56 -22.05 2.85
CA VAL A 140 -35.37 -21.81 1.41
C VAL A 140 -35.59 -20.33 1.09
N ALA A 141 -36.69 -19.75 1.58
CA ALA A 141 -37.02 -18.34 1.34
C ALA A 141 -35.96 -17.39 1.92
N GLU A 142 -35.49 -17.63 3.14
CA GLU A 142 -34.45 -16.83 3.78
C GLU A 142 -33.12 -16.91 3.01
N ASN A 143 -32.73 -18.11 2.57
CA ASN A 143 -31.56 -18.31 1.72
C ASN A 143 -31.67 -17.59 0.38
N GLU A 144 -32.87 -17.52 -0.21
CA GLU A 144 -33.12 -16.79 -1.45
C GLU A 144 -33.04 -15.27 -1.26
N SER A 145 -33.53 -14.75 -0.12
CA SER A 145 -33.33 -13.36 0.28
C SER A 145 -31.85 -13.01 0.38
N ILE A 146 -31.07 -13.83 1.09
CA ILE A 146 -29.61 -13.67 1.23
C ILE A 146 -28.91 -13.69 -0.15
N ARG A 147 -29.36 -14.56 -1.08
CA ARG A 147 -28.81 -14.59 -2.45
C ARG A 147 -29.03 -13.26 -3.19
N LEU A 148 -30.20 -12.66 -3.05
CA LEU A 148 -30.51 -11.39 -3.70
C LEU A 148 -29.65 -10.26 -3.12
N GLU A 149 -29.49 -10.21 -1.80
CA GLU A 149 -28.62 -9.23 -1.13
C GLU A 149 -27.14 -9.38 -1.54
N ILE A 150 -26.64 -10.62 -1.66
CA ILE A 150 -25.29 -10.89 -2.17
C ILE A 150 -25.14 -10.41 -3.61
N ARG A 151 -26.14 -10.65 -4.48
CA ARG A 151 -26.12 -10.16 -5.88
C ARG A 151 -26.07 -8.65 -5.93
N GLU A 152 -26.87 -7.96 -5.13
CA GLU A 152 -26.89 -6.49 -5.12
C GLU A 152 -25.56 -5.92 -4.60
N SER A 153 -25.02 -6.51 -3.52
CA SER A 153 -23.70 -6.17 -3.00
C SER A 153 -22.60 -6.33 -4.06
N ARG A 154 -22.64 -7.40 -4.89
CA ARG A 154 -21.70 -7.60 -6.01
C ARG A 154 -21.85 -6.51 -7.08
N ARG A 155 -23.07 -6.07 -7.40
CA ARG A 155 -23.31 -4.97 -8.37
C ARG A 155 -22.73 -3.65 -7.86
N ILE A 156 -22.98 -3.32 -6.59
CA ILE A 156 -22.44 -2.11 -5.96
C ILE A 156 -20.90 -2.15 -5.99
N GLN A 157 -20.29 -3.27 -5.62
CA GLN A 157 -18.85 -3.44 -5.64
C GLN A 157 -18.25 -3.28 -7.05
N LYS A 158 -18.94 -3.77 -8.09
CA LYS A 158 -18.51 -3.56 -9.49
C LYS A 158 -18.55 -2.09 -9.90
N LYS A 159 -19.61 -1.36 -9.53
CA LYS A 159 -19.71 0.10 -9.78
C LYS A 159 -18.59 0.86 -9.07
N GLN A 160 -18.33 0.55 -7.80
CA GLN A 160 -17.24 1.15 -7.04
C GLN A 160 -15.88 0.89 -7.70
N ASN A 161 -15.62 -0.33 -8.18
CA ASN A 161 -14.38 -0.66 -8.87
C ASN A 161 -14.16 0.17 -10.12
N ASN A 162 -15.20 0.38 -10.93
CA ASN A 162 -15.10 1.19 -12.13
C ASN A 162 -14.74 2.65 -11.79
N VAL A 163 -15.37 3.22 -10.76
CA VAL A 163 -15.07 4.59 -10.29
C VAL A 163 -13.62 4.69 -9.80
N ILE A 164 -13.13 3.72 -9.04
CA ILE A 164 -11.74 3.68 -8.58
C ILE A 164 -10.77 3.67 -9.78
N VAL A 165 -11.05 2.88 -10.81
CA VAL A 165 -10.21 2.81 -12.02
C VAL A 165 -10.19 4.17 -12.75
N MET A 166 -11.34 4.81 -12.93
CA MET A 166 -11.44 6.14 -13.55
C MET A 166 -10.63 7.19 -12.77
N ILE A 167 -10.86 7.31 -11.45
CA ILE A 167 -10.13 8.27 -10.60
C ILE A 167 -8.63 8.00 -10.65
N THR A 168 -8.21 6.72 -10.66
CA THR A 168 -6.79 6.36 -10.74
C THR A 168 -6.16 6.84 -12.04
N GLN A 169 -6.88 6.70 -13.17
CA GLN A 169 -6.42 7.18 -14.47
C GLN A 169 -6.31 8.70 -14.52
N ASP A 170 -7.33 9.41 -14.02
CA ASP A 170 -7.33 10.87 -13.99
C ASP A 170 -6.20 11.42 -13.13
N MET A 171 -5.95 10.81 -11.97
CA MET A 171 -4.82 11.17 -11.11
C MET A 171 -3.46 10.97 -11.78
N GLN A 172 -3.30 9.90 -12.59
CA GLN A 172 -2.07 9.69 -13.37
C GLN A 172 -1.90 10.76 -14.45
N ASN A 173 -2.98 11.13 -15.14
CA ASN A 173 -2.97 12.18 -16.16
C ASN A 173 -2.59 13.54 -15.55
N ILE A 174 -3.21 13.90 -14.42
CA ILE A 174 -2.88 15.14 -13.68
C ILE A 174 -1.41 15.14 -13.26
N ARG A 175 -0.92 14.03 -12.70
CA ARG A 175 0.48 13.89 -12.29
C ARG A 175 1.44 14.10 -13.46
N TYR A 176 1.12 13.55 -14.62
CA TYR A 176 1.92 13.73 -15.83
C TYR A 176 1.97 15.21 -16.24
N ILE A 177 0.81 15.87 -16.34
CA ILE A 177 0.71 17.29 -16.73
C ILE A 177 1.51 18.17 -15.77
N LEU A 178 1.38 17.96 -14.45
CA LEU A 178 2.10 18.72 -13.44
C LEU A 178 3.62 18.54 -13.57
N ARG A 179 4.10 17.31 -13.80
CA ARG A 179 5.54 17.05 -14.02
C ARG A 179 6.08 17.81 -15.23
N GLN A 180 5.33 17.82 -16.34
CA GLN A 180 5.74 18.56 -17.52
C GLN A 180 5.81 20.07 -17.26
N LYS A 181 4.82 20.62 -16.55
CA LYS A 181 4.80 22.05 -16.22
C LYS A 181 5.96 22.44 -15.30
N ILE A 182 6.23 21.66 -14.27
CA ILE A 182 7.37 21.87 -13.36
C ILE A 182 8.69 21.80 -14.12
N ALA A 183 8.88 20.81 -15.00
CA ALA A 183 10.09 20.67 -15.78
C ALA A 183 10.34 21.90 -16.67
N LEU A 184 9.28 22.42 -17.30
CA LEU A 184 9.35 23.62 -18.12
C LEU A 184 9.74 24.86 -17.31
N GLU A 185 9.14 25.03 -16.13
CA GLU A 185 9.44 26.16 -15.23
C GLU A 185 10.88 26.08 -14.70
N ASN A 186 11.31 24.89 -14.28
CA ASN A 186 12.69 24.65 -13.85
C ASN A 186 13.70 24.95 -14.96
N ALA A 187 13.39 24.62 -16.22
CA ALA A 187 14.25 24.95 -17.35
C ALA A 187 14.38 26.46 -17.60
N LYS A 188 13.31 27.24 -17.37
CA LYS A 188 13.35 28.71 -17.45
C LYS A 188 14.21 29.30 -16.35
N ILE A 189 13.97 28.87 -15.11
CA ILE A 189 14.76 29.30 -13.94
C ILE A 189 16.24 28.97 -14.15
N GLN A 190 16.56 27.79 -14.67
CA GLN A 190 17.95 27.40 -14.90
C GLN A 190 18.64 28.32 -15.92
N LYS A 191 17.94 28.73 -16.99
CA LYS A 191 18.46 29.73 -17.94
C LYS A 191 18.74 31.07 -17.27
N GLU A 192 17.80 31.57 -16.46
CA GLU A 192 17.98 32.83 -15.72
C GLU A 192 19.18 32.75 -14.75
N ILE A 193 19.35 31.63 -14.04
CA ILE A 193 20.51 31.37 -13.19
C ILE A 193 21.81 31.44 -13.98
N ASP A 194 21.85 30.81 -15.16
CA ASP A 194 23.05 30.77 -15.99
C ASP A 194 23.38 32.15 -16.59
N GLU A 195 22.37 32.93 -16.96
CA GLU A 195 22.53 34.33 -17.39
C GLU A 195 23.09 35.20 -16.27
N ILE A 196 22.56 35.08 -15.05
CA ILE A 196 23.05 35.81 -13.87
C ILE A 196 24.50 35.40 -13.56
N LYS A 197 24.83 34.10 -13.58
CA LYS A 197 26.21 33.61 -13.40
C LYS A 197 27.17 34.21 -14.43
N ASN A 198 26.75 34.26 -15.69
CA ASN A 198 27.56 34.84 -16.76
C ASN A 198 27.73 36.36 -16.61
N ALA A 199 26.69 37.07 -16.19
CA ALA A 199 26.77 38.50 -15.89
C ALA A 199 27.72 38.77 -14.70
N LEU A 200 27.64 37.97 -13.64
CA LEU A 200 28.55 38.05 -12.48
C LEU A 200 30.01 37.84 -12.87
N LYS A 201 30.30 36.88 -13.76
CA LYS A 201 31.65 36.67 -14.32
C LYS A 201 32.16 37.92 -15.06
N LYS A 202 31.31 38.58 -15.87
CA LYS A 202 31.68 39.78 -16.64
C LYS A 202 31.95 41.00 -15.77
N VAL A 203 31.27 41.12 -14.63
CA VAL A 203 31.42 42.26 -13.71
C VAL A 203 32.76 42.23 -12.96
N LYS A 204 33.60 41.17 -13.09
CA LYS A 204 34.94 41.09 -12.45
C LYS A 204 34.89 41.33 -10.91
N ILE A 205 33.74 41.09 -10.28
CA ILE A 205 33.55 41.16 -8.81
C ILE A 205 33.55 39.77 -8.16
N LEU A 206 33.52 38.69 -8.95
CA LEU A 206 33.91 37.40 -8.40
C LEU A 206 35.44 37.43 -8.28
N PRO A 207 36.03 37.46 -7.07
CA PRO A 207 37.36 36.89 -6.97
C PRO A 207 37.23 35.49 -7.58
N GLU A 208 38.15 35.11 -8.47
CA GLU A 208 38.47 33.69 -8.61
C GLU A 208 38.71 33.22 -7.19
N THR A 209 37.71 32.57 -6.59
CA THR A 209 37.80 32.27 -5.17
C THR A 209 39.01 31.36 -5.06
N PRO A 210 39.97 31.64 -4.17
CA PRO A 210 41.04 30.68 -3.88
C PRO A 210 40.51 29.39 -3.24
N GLU A 211 39.20 29.14 -3.31
CA GLU A 211 38.49 27.96 -2.84
C GLU A 211 38.33 26.89 -3.93
N GLU A 212 38.50 27.24 -5.21
CA GLU A 212 38.63 26.27 -6.32
C GLU A 212 40.09 25.86 -6.58
N ASN A 213 41.06 26.66 -6.12
CA ASN A 213 42.46 26.32 -6.27
C ASN A 213 42.80 25.15 -5.35
N ALA A 214 43.26 24.06 -5.96
CA ALA A 214 43.78 22.95 -5.21
C ALA A 214 45.00 23.40 -4.39
N PHE A 215 45.09 22.91 -3.17
CA PHE A 215 46.16 23.21 -2.24
C PHE A 215 46.72 21.91 -1.66
N GLU A 216 47.97 21.97 -1.23
CA GLU A 216 48.69 20.81 -0.71
C GLU A 216 48.46 20.66 0.79
N ILE A 217 48.09 19.46 1.23
CA ILE A 217 48.10 19.03 2.64
C ILE A 217 49.11 17.89 2.81
N MET A 218 49.60 17.71 4.04
CA MET A 218 50.55 16.66 4.36
C MET A 218 49.84 15.55 5.15
N VAL A 219 49.84 14.34 4.60
CA VAL A 219 49.25 13.17 5.25
C VAL A 219 50.35 12.31 5.86
N ILE A 220 50.25 12.05 7.16
CA ILE A 220 51.20 11.23 7.91
C ILE A 220 50.63 9.82 8.02
N ALA A 221 51.15 8.90 7.20
CA ALA A 221 50.71 7.50 7.09
C ALA A 221 51.92 6.55 7.19
N GLY A 222 52.71 6.67 8.25
CA GLY A 222 54.04 6.04 8.39
C GLY A 222 55.14 6.70 7.54
N LYS A 223 54.77 7.55 6.58
CA LYS A 223 55.62 8.48 5.83
C LYS A 223 54.82 9.75 5.51
N ASP A 224 55.52 10.82 5.21
CA ASP A 224 54.92 12.10 4.84
C ASP A 224 54.52 12.07 3.36
N ILE A 225 53.21 12.11 3.09
CA ILE A 225 52.64 12.05 1.74
C ILE A 225 52.02 13.41 1.40
N PRO A 226 52.57 14.16 0.44
CA PRO A 226 51.93 15.37 -0.06
C PRO A 226 50.69 15.02 -0.88
N LEU A 227 49.56 15.66 -0.57
CA LEU A 227 48.30 15.45 -1.24
C LEU A 227 47.64 16.76 -1.66
N GLU A 228 47.31 16.84 -2.94
CA GLU A 228 46.60 17.97 -3.52
C GLU A 228 45.09 17.79 -3.39
N VAL A 229 44.46 18.76 -2.73
CA VAL A 229 43.05 18.72 -2.35
C VAL A 229 42.37 20.07 -2.54
N ARG A 230 41.06 20.07 -2.74
CA ARG A 230 40.26 21.30 -2.82
C ARG A 230 39.37 21.43 -1.59
N LYS A 231 38.98 22.65 -1.24
CA LYS A 231 38.08 22.91 -0.09
C LYS A 231 36.76 22.14 -0.18
N ILE A 232 36.27 21.92 -1.40
CA ILE A 232 35.01 21.21 -1.71
C ILE A 232 35.16 19.69 -1.78
N ASP A 233 36.39 19.15 -1.79
CA ASP A 233 36.58 17.70 -1.85
C ASP A 233 36.01 17.07 -0.56
N LYS A 234 35.31 15.94 -0.69
CA LYS A 234 34.80 15.20 0.48
C LYS A 234 35.92 14.38 1.10
N ILE A 235 35.81 14.10 2.39
CA ILE A 235 36.75 13.21 3.09
C ILE A 235 36.82 11.83 2.43
N ALA A 236 35.70 11.31 1.89
CA ALA A 236 35.69 10.07 1.11
C ALA A 236 36.65 10.11 -0.09
N ASP A 237 36.65 11.22 -0.83
CA ASP A 237 37.50 11.41 -2.02
C ASP A 237 38.97 11.55 -1.62
N VAL A 238 39.26 12.24 -0.50
CA VAL A 238 40.60 12.38 0.07
C VAL A 238 41.16 11.03 0.50
N LYS A 239 40.35 10.19 1.16
CA LYS A 239 40.73 8.81 1.53
C LYS A 239 41.11 7.99 0.31
N ALA A 240 40.31 8.03 -0.75
CA ALA A 240 40.60 7.32 -1.99
C ALA A 240 41.97 7.71 -2.58
N LYS A 241 42.29 9.01 -2.62
CA LYS A 241 43.61 9.49 -3.08
C LYS A 241 44.77 9.02 -2.18
N ILE A 242 44.55 8.90 -0.87
CA ILE A 242 45.57 8.40 0.07
C ILE A 242 45.82 6.92 -0.15
N VAL A 243 44.78 6.10 -0.35
CA VAL A 243 44.90 4.66 -0.64
C VAL A 243 45.79 4.43 -1.87
N GLU A 244 45.60 5.23 -2.91
CA GLU A 244 46.36 5.16 -4.15
C GLU A 244 47.86 5.42 -3.95
N LYS A 245 48.22 6.35 -3.04
CA LYS A 245 49.63 6.73 -2.75
C LYS A 245 50.29 5.92 -1.63
N SER A 246 49.53 5.42 -0.66
CA SER A 246 50.03 4.77 0.55
C SER A 246 49.90 3.25 0.55
N LYS A 247 49.08 2.68 -0.34
CA LYS A 247 48.73 1.24 -0.39
C LYS A 247 48.05 0.71 0.88
N ILE A 248 47.46 1.59 1.70
CA ILE A 248 46.65 1.20 2.87
C ILE A 248 45.24 0.83 2.39
N PRO A 249 44.65 -0.31 2.81
CA PRO A 249 43.27 -0.65 2.47
C PRO A 249 42.25 0.40 2.96
N LEU A 250 41.29 0.78 2.11
CA LEU A 250 40.27 1.80 2.41
C LEU A 250 39.42 1.48 3.65
N GLU A 251 39.17 0.19 3.89
CA GLU A 251 38.33 -0.28 5.01
C GLU A 251 38.92 0.01 6.39
N ILE A 252 40.25 0.11 6.48
CA ILE A 252 40.97 0.33 7.74
C ILE A 252 41.35 1.82 7.90
N LEU A 253 41.43 2.56 6.79
CA LEU A 253 41.94 3.93 6.75
C LEU A 253 41.07 4.92 7.55
N ARG A 254 41.63 5.43 8.66
CA ARG A 254 41.04 6.52 9.45
C ARG A 254 41.89 7.77 9.35
N LEU A 255 41.24 8.89 9.06
CA LEU A 255 41.88 10.20 9.03
C LEU A 255 41.54 10.98 10.30
N THR A 256 42.54 11.62 10.90
CA THR A 256 42.39 12.44 12.09
C THR A 256 43.08 13.79 11.90
N TYR A 257 42.38 14.87 12.26
CA TYR A 257 42.90 16.24 12.23
C TYR A 257 42.49 16.98 13.51
N GLY A 258 43.45 17.62 14.18
CA GLY A 258 43.19 18.36 15.42
C GLY A 258 42.57 17.50 16.55
N GLY A 259 42.82 16.19 16.56
CA GLY A 259 42.22 15.25 17.52
C GLY A 259 40.81 14.74 17.15
N HIS A 260 40.25 15.16 16.01
CA HIS A 260 38.95 14.71 15.54
C HIS A 260 39.07 13.73 14.37
N ILE A 261 38.32 12.62 14.45
CA ILE A 261 38.20 11.66 13.35
C ILE A 261 37.33 12.28 12.26
N LEU A 262 37.84 12.28 11.04
CA LEU A 262 37.16 12.85 9.87
C LEU A 262 36.12 11.86 9.33
N GLN A 263 34.90 12.36 9.12
CA GLN A 263 33.76 11.60 8.62
C GLN A 263 33.59 11.81 7.11
N ASP A 264 33.21 10.76 6.40
CA ASP A 264 33.22 10.69 4.93
C ASP A 264 32.27 11.68 4.24
N ASN A 265 31.21 12.08 4.93
CA ASN A 265 30.16 12.94 4.37
C ASN A 265 30.50 14.44 4.40
N PHE A 266 31.55 14.83 5.13
CA PHE A 266 31.96 16.22 5.26
C PHE A 266 33.06 16.58 4.26
N THR A 267 33.21 17.88 4.02
CA THR A 267 34.22 18.46 3.14
C THR A 267 35.45 18.93 3.92
N ILE A 268 36.55 19.19 3.21
CA ILE A 268 37.76 19.77 3.80
C ILE A 268 37.48 21.15 4.43
N ALA A 269 36.58 21.93 3.81
CA ALA A 269 36.14 23.22 4.33
C ALA A 269 35.43 23.11 5.70
N ASP A 270 34.62 22.07 5.89
CA ASP A 270 33.88 21.85 7.15
C ASP A 270 34.83 21.66 8.34
N TYR A 271 35.97 21.00 8.11
CA TYR A 271 37.02 20.80 9.11
C TYR A 271 38.04 21.94 9.20
N LYS A 272 37.88 23.00 8.40
CA LYS A 272 38.77 24.18 8.36
C LYS A 272 40.25 23.81 8.19
N ILE A 273 40.53 22.75 7.44
CA ILE A 273 41.89 22.30 7.14
C ILE A 273 42.53 23.36 6.24
N GLN A 274 43.71 23.85 6.62
CA GLN A 274 44.43 24.90 5.92
C GLN A 274 45.50 24.32 4.99
N PRO A 275 46.01 25.09 4.01
CA PRO A 275 47.18 24.68 3.24
C PRO A 275 48.36 24.30 4.13
N LYS A 276 49.06 23.23 3.78
CA LYS A 276 50.19 22.64 4.53
C LYS A 276 49.84 22.11 5.93
N SER A 277 48.56 21.89 6.22
CA SER A 277 48.14 21.23 7.46
C SER A 277 48.55 19.76 7.48
N LEU A 278 48.81 19.24 8.69
CA LEU A 278 49.15 17.83 8.94
C LEU A 278 47.88 17.03 9.27
N VAL A 279 47.60 15.98 8.51
CA VAL A 279 46.50 15.03 8.76
C VAL A 279 47.09 13.66 9.04
N TYR A 280 46.67 13.02 10.12
CA TYR A 280 47.17 11.70 10.50
C TYR A 280 46.28 10.61 9.91
N ALA A 281 46.91 9.60 9.30
CA ALA A 281 46.26 8.43 8.74
C ALA A 281 46.80 7.17 9.42
N PHE A 282 45.91 6.33 9.92
CA PHE A 282 46.23 5.05 10.57
C PHE A 282 45.17 3.99 10.25
#